data_AF-V4H9X4-F1
#
_entry.id   AF-V4H9X4-F1
#
_cell.length_a   1.000
_cell.length_b   1.000
_cell.length_c   1.000
_cell.angle_alpha   90.00
_cell.angle_beta   90.00
_cell.angle_gamma   90.00
#
_symmetry.space_group_name_H-M   'P 1'
#
loop_
_entity.id
_entity.type
_entity.pdbx_description
1 polymer ?
#
loop_
_entity_poly.entity_id
_entity_poly.type
_entity_poly.pdbx_seq_one_letter_code
_entity_poly.pdbx_strand_id
1 'polypeptide(L)'
;MTDAEAATDAARTEFDGSALVEAVERLSVGRRSILKAVGVGAAASLASGTATAESEPAARGVAASHTDGHERRIDPYYGYSSPNGDEELPAELQPDHEVSCLISFPGEGEMRPPYFYFDPVGLHVQPGDIVRFNLVTPDHAVTFYHPGFGRQQRVPDGVPPVSSPIISGGGFWLYEFTEPGLYDANCPPHEIFGMVVRILVGDPDPVPDWEGSFEGPGRPPETGPSLGELLGIDEWPMLSPAQVLDADALDPANVAAEGSVAWSDVTAELLSGGGDGGSEPTSYQVDFVAGEPIEELGEEGLYAEQDRLLRYAWGNTDEGVTDRGSAWASEDVRDCLESYGHVVLDDGRAHVTFTVADGCELTLSLAVHSLPGGEFSEATADEQELLDYTTRTYGPGEHTVSVDLPE
;
A
#
# COMPACT_ATOMS: atom_id res chain seq x y z
N MET A 1 -24.50 -15.71 -26.58
CA MET A 1 -23.03 -15.74 -26.49
C MET A 1 -22.63 -14.36 -26.05
N THR A 2 -22.47 -14.22 -24.73
CA THR A 2 -22.21 -12.98 -24.01
C THR A 2 -20.70 -12.84 -23.79
N ASP A 3 -20.22 -11.61 -23.68
CA ASP A 3 -18.79 -11.26 -23.61
C ASP A 3 -17.99 -11.95 -22.48
N ALA A 4 -18.65 -12.51 -21.47
CA ALA A 4 -18.02 -13.29 -20.39
C ALA A 4 -17.41 -14.64 -20.85
N GLU A 5 -17.97 -15.31 -21.87
CA GLU A 5 -17.39 -16.56 -22.39
C GLU A 5 -16.11 -16.30 -23.22
N ALA A 6 -15.95 -15.11 -23.79
CA ALA A 6 -14.78 -14.75 -24.59
C ALA A 6 -13.53 -14.47 -23.74
N ALA A 7 -13.70 -13.93 -22.53
CA ALA A 7 -12.61 -13.71 -21.57
C ALA A 7 -12.05 -15.04 -21.00
N THR A 8 -12.89 -16.06 -20.88
CA THR A 8 -12.51 -17.37 -20.31
C THR A 8 -11.65 -18.20 -21.28
N ASP A 9 -11.78 -18.00 -22.59
CA ASP A 9 -11.05 -18.79 -23.59
C ASP A 9 -9.65 -18.21 -23.90
N ALA A 10 -9.43 -16.92 -23.67
CA ALA A 10 -8.13 -16.26 -23.88
C ALA A 10 -7.09 -16.61 -22.80
N ALA A 11 -7.50 -17.08 -21.62
CA ALA A 11 -6.61 -17.41 -20.50
C ALA A 11 -6.08 -18.86 -20.49
N ARG A 12 -6.40 -19.67 -21.51
CA ARG A 12 -5.93 -21.07 -21.63
C ARG A 12 -4.60 -21.21 -22.38
N THR A 13 -3.67 -20.29 -22.21
CA THR A 13 -2.30 -20.49 -22.71
C THR A 13 -1.59 -21.44 -21.75
N GLU A 14 -1.07 -22.56 -22.28
CA GLU A 14 -0.29 -23.53 -21.50
C GLU A 14 0.85 -22.83 -20.75
N PHE A 15 0.80 -22.89 -19.43
CA PHE A 15 1.79 -22.35 -18.52
C PHE A 15 3.12 -23.12 -18.67
N ASP A 16 4.12 -22.50 -19.29
CA ASP A 16 5.48 -23.03 -19.34
C ASP A 16 6.21 -22.67 -18.04
N GLY A 17 6.25 -23.62 -17.09
CA GLY A 17 6.92 -23.47 -15.79
C GLY A 17 8.44 -23.26 -15.85
N SER A 18 9.05 -23.27 -17.04
CA SER A 18 10.48 -23.03 -17.22
C SER A 18 10.90 -21.59 -16.82
N ALA A 19 10.04 -20.60 -17.07
CA ALA A 19 10.31 -19.19 -16.75
C ALA A 19 10.33 -18.91 -15.24
N LEU A 20 9.48 -19.59 -14.47
CA LEU A 20 9.46 -19.49 -13.00
C LEU A 20 10.67 -20.15 -12.36
N VAL A 21 11.13 -21.28 -12.90
CA VAL A 21 12.36 -21.94 -12.42
C VAL A 21 13.56 -21.03 -12.64
N GLU A 22 13.65 -20.35 -13.78
CA GLU A 22 14.75 -19.42 -14.07
C GLU A 22 14.72 -18.17 -13.17
N ALA A 23 13.54 -17.64 -12.84
CA ALA A 23 13.37 -16.54 -11.89
C ALA A 23 13.76 -16.93 -10.45
N VAL A 24 13.36 -18.14 -10.01
CA VAL A 24 13.70 -18.68 -8.68
C VAL A 24 15.19 -19.03 -8.57
N GLU A 25 15.82 -19.51 -9.63
CA GLU A 25 17.27 -19.76 -9.66
C GLU A 25 18.08 -18.46 -9.56
N ARG A 26 17.64 -17.37 -10.19
CA ARG A 26 18.28 -16.04 -10.04
C ARG A 26 18.17 -15.49 -8.62
N LEU A 27 17.03 -15.72 -7.94
CA LEU A 27 16.80 -15.28 -6.55
C LEU A 27 17.51 -16.15 -5.50
N SER A 28 17.85 -17.40 -5.81
CA SER A 28 18.44 -18.35 -4.86
C SER A 28 19.98 -18.33 -4.83
N VAL A 29 20.64 -17.72 -5.82
CA VAL A 29 22.12 -17.60 -5.87
C VAL A 29 22.69 -16.62 -4.82
N GLY A 30 21.88 -15.69 -4.27
CA GLY A 30 22.30 -14.73 -3.25
C GLY A 30 22.40 -15.26 -1.81
N ARG A 31 21.85 -16.43 -1.48
CA ARG A 31 21.66 -16.88 -0.08
C ARG A 31 22.78 -17.77 0.50
N ARG A 32 23.91 -17.96 -0.21
CA ARG A 32 24.91 -18.97 0.19
C ARG A 32 26.08 -18.48 1.04
N SER A 33 26.01 -17.25 1.56
CA SER A 33 26.99 -16.70 2.51
C SER A 33 26.26 -16.37 3.80
N ILE A 34 26.83 -16.75 4.96
CA ILE A 34 26.31 -16.56 6.33
C ILE A 34 25.49 -17.76 6.86
N LEU A 35 26.20 -18.86 7.15
CA LEU A 35 25.93 -19.73 8.31
C LEU A 35 27.11 -20.72 8.46
N LYS A 36 28.27 -20.18 8.84
CA LYS A 36 29.39 -20.96 9.37
C LYS A 36 30.03 -20.19 10.51
N ALA A 37 29.58 -20.47 11.73
CA ALA A 37 30.39 -20.62 12.93
C ALA A 37 29.52 -20.38 14.18
N VAL A 38 29.05 -21.45 14.82
CA VAL A 38 29.07 -21.71 16.27
C VAL A 38 28.50 -23.12 16.46
N GLY A 39 29.26 -24.04 17.08
CA GLY A 39 28.75 -25.37 17.44
C GLY A 39 29.83 -26.43 17.58
N VAL A 40 30.46 -26.48 18.76
CA VAL A 40 31.54 -27.37 19.16
C VAL A 40 31.08 -28.83 19.33
N GLY A 41 31.93 -29.74 18.85
CA GLY A 41 32.05 -31.19 19.09
C GLY A 41 31.14 -31.95 20.07
N ALA A 42 30.63 -33.09 19.60
CA ALA A 42 30.75 -34.40 20.27
C ALA A 42 30.64 -35.53 19.23
N ALA A 43 31.36 -36.62 19.50
CA ALA A 43 31.70 -37.68 18.57
C ALA A 43 30.61 -38.75 18.34
N ALA A 44 30.73 -39.40 17.18
CA ALA A 44 30.24 -40.71 16.73
C ALA A 44 29.36 -41.58 17.64
N SER A 45 28.24 -42.04 17.06
CA SER A 45 27.77 -43.43 17.20
C SER A 45 27.12 -43.87 15.88
N LEU A 46 27.83 -44.73 15.15
CA LEU A 46 27.29 -45.53 14.05
C LEU A 46 26.48 -46.69 14.65
N ALA A 47 25.21 -46.87 14.26
CA ALA A 47 24.55 -48.18 14.28
C ALA A 47 23.21 -48.17 13.51
N SER A 48 23.24 -48.86 12.37
CA SER A 48 22.21 -49.76 11.83
C SER A 48 20.74 -49.31 11.72
N GLY A 49 20.29 -49.24 10.47
CA GLY A 49 18.88 -49.36 10.10
C GLY A 49 18.66 -49.15 8.61
N THR A 50 18.94 -50.14 7.78
CA THR A 50 18.42 -50.18 6.41
C THR A 50 16.92 -50.44 6.48
N ALA A 51 16.10 -49.42 6.24
CA ALA A 51 14.70 -49.60 5.86
C ALA A 51 14.60 -49.38 4.36
N THR A 52 14.25 -50.44 3.64
CA THR A 52 13.81 -50.42 2.25
C THR A 52 12.51 -49.62 2.16
N ALA A 53 12.48 -48.55 1.37
CA ALA A 53 11.23 -47.91 1.01
C ALA A 53 10.46 -48.84 0.06
N GLU A 54 9.45 -49.53 0.57
CA GLU A 54 8.41 -50.11 -0.28
C GLU A 54 7.59 -48.97 -0.86
N SER A 55 7.49 -48.93 -2.18
CA SER A 55 6.64 -47.99 -2.91
C SER A 55 5.17 -48.37 -2.70
N GLU A 56 4.54 -47.76 -1.70
CA GLU A 56 3.08 -47.70 -1.62
C GLU A 56 2.55 -46.61 -2.57
N PRO A 57 1.38 -46.83 -3.20
CA PRO A 57 0.83 -45.90 -4.18
C PRO A 57 0.51 -44.56 -3.52
N ALA A 58 0.62 -43.50 -4.33
CA ALA A 58 0.34 -42.11 -3.98
C ALA A 58 -0.77 -42.00 -2.93
N ALA A 59 -0.42 -41.39 -1.79
CA ALA A 59 -1.39 -40.96 -0.80
C ALA A 59 -2.45 -40.12 -1.52
N ARG A 60 -3.63 -40.71 -1.76
CA ARG A 60 -4.85 -39.95 -1.89
C ARG A 60 -4.91 -39.11 -0.62
N GLY A 61 -4.76 -37.80 -0.77
CA GLY A 61 -4.96 -36.85 0.32
C GLY A 61 -6.23 -37.27 1.05
N VAL A 62 -6.13 -37.38 2.37
CA VAL A 62 -7.28 -37.63 3.22
C VAL A 62 -8.14 -36.37 3.11
N ALA A 63 -9.03 -36.33 2.12
CA ALA A 63 -10.22 -35.51 2.20
C ALA A 63 -10.93 -35.97 3.48
N ALA A 64 -11.06 -35.07 4.44
CA ALA A 64 -11.85 -35.33 5.63
C ALA A 64 -13.28 -35.62 5.15
N SER A 65 -13.61 -36.90 5.04
CA SER A 65 -14.97 -37.39 4.84
C SER A 65 -15.76 -37.08 6.12
N HIS A 66 -16.26 -35.85 6.23
CA HIS A 66 -17.30 -35.50 7.19
C HIS A 66 -18.61 -36.13 6.71
N THR A 67 -18.75 -37.43 6.98
CA THR A 67 -20.05 -38.10 7.02
C THR A 67 -20.63 -37.88 8.41
N ASP A 68 -21.15 -36.68 8.65
CA ASP A 68 -22.23 -36.48 9.60
C ASP A 68 -23.12 -35.41 8.99
N GLY A 69 -24.44 -35.63 9.03
CA GLY A 69 -25.45 -34.83 8.34
C GLY A 69 -25.63 -33.41 8.90
N HIS A 70 -24.55 -32.73 9.25
CA HIS A 70 -24.54 -31.28 9.37
C HIS A 70 -24.62 -30.70 7.97
N GLU A 71 -25.64 -29.87 7.73
CA GLU A 71 -25.72 -29.00 6.56
C GLU A 71 -24.34 -28.39 6.32
N ARG A 72 -23.77 -28.56 5.12
CA ARG A 72 -22.49 -27.95 4.77
C ARG A 72 -22.71 -26.44 4.76
N ARG A 73 -22.31 -25.77 5.83
CA ARG A 73 -22.44 -24.33 6.04
C ARG A 73 -21.08 -23.68 5.85
N ILE A 74 -21.08 -22.42 5.41
CA ILE A 74 -19.88 -21.58 5.37
C ILE A 74 -19.48 -21.30 6.83
N ASP A 75 -18.23 -21.60 7.18
CA ASP A 75 -17.72 -21.33 8.52
C ASP A 75 -17.43 -19.82 8.66
N PRO A 76 -17.86 -19.15 9.74
CA PRO A 76 -17.68 -17.71 9.88
C PRO A 76 -16.21 -17.27 10.11
N TYR A 77 -15.29 -18.19 10.44
CA TYR A 77 -13.86 -17.91 10.59
C TYR A 77 -13.05 -18.38 9.39
N TYR A 78 -13.43 -19.51 8.80
CA TYR A 78 -12.63 -20.19 7.77
C TYR A 78 -13.28 -20.18 6.38
N GLY A 79 -14.52 -19.73 6.27
CA GLY A 79 -15.32 -19.79 5.05
C GLY A 79 -15.54 -21.22 4.56
N TYR A 80 -15.73 -21.37 3.25
CA TYR A 80 -15.77 -22.66 2.56
C TYR A 80 -14.79 -22.64 1.39
N SER A 81 -13.82 -23.56 1.37
CA SER A 81 -12.82 -23.64 0.31
C SER A 81 -12.94 -24.92 -0.50
N SER A 82 -12.72 -24.83 -1.81
CA SER A 82 -12.55 -26.01 -2.67
C SER A 82 -11.35 -25.83 -3.61
N PRO A 83 -10.43 -26.81 -3.68
CA PRO A 83 -9.31 -26.79 -4.64
C PRO A 83 -9.73 -27.17 -6.06
N ASN A 84 -10.85 -27.87 -6.18
CA ASN A 84 -11.47 -28.24 -7.44
C ASN A 84 -12.61 -27.25 -7.69
N GLY A 85 -12.90 -26.88 -8.94
CA GLY A 85 -14.00 -25.96 -9.27
C GLY A 85 -15.39 -26.45 -8.83
N ASP A 86 -16.44 -26.13 -9.59
CA ASP A 86 -17.84 -26.31 -9.14
C ASP A 86 -18.28 -27.76 -8.89
N GLU A 87 -17.45 -28.75 -9.26
CA GLU A 87 -17.77 -30.18 -9.15
C GLU A 87 -18.10 -30.62 -7.72
N GLU A 88 -17.62 -29.90 -6.71
CA GLU A 88 -17.86 -30.20 -5.29
C GLU A 88 -18.78 -29.19 -4.57
N LEU A 89 -19.30 -28.18 -5.27
CA LEU A 89 -20.09 -27.10 -4.66
C LEU A 89 -21.55 -27.53 -4.37
N PRO A 90 -22.00 -27.53 -3.09
CA PRO A 90 -23.39 -27.80 -2.75
C PRO A 90 -24.35 -26.79 -3.39
N ALA A 91 -25.54 -27.23 -3.77
CA ALA A 91 -26.55 -26.36 -4.40
C ALA A 91 -27.04 -25.24 -3.47
N GLU A 92 -26.95 -25.45 -2.16
CA GLU A 92 -27.27 -24.48 -1.11
C GLU A 92 -26.18 -23.42 -0.88
N LEU A 93 -24.98 -23.59 -1.44
CA LEU A 93 -23.84 -22.66 -1.31
C LEU A 93 -23.53 -21.93 -2.62
N GLN A 94 -24.52 -21.78 -3.49
CA GLN A 94 -24.33 -21.03 -4.73
C GLN A 94 -24.01 -19.57 -4.39
N PRO A 95 -22.94 -18.99 -4.97
CA PRO A 95 -22.59 -17.62 -4.70
C PRO A 95 -23.59 -16.66 -5.35
N ASP A 96 -23.82 -15.54 -4.67
CA ASP A 96 -24.58 -14.40 -5.20
C ASP A 96 -23.68 -13.50 -6.05
N HIS A 97 -22.40 -13.41 -5.68
CA HIS A 97 -21.39 -12.58 -6.36
C HIS A 97 -20.06 -13.30 -6.50
N GLU A 98 -19.24 -12.84 -7.44
CA GLU A 98 -17.91 -13.41 -7.68
C GLU A 98 -16.83 -12.33 -7.76
N VAL A 99 -15.65 -12.64 -7.24
CA VAL A 99 -14.43 -11.83 -7.31
C VAL A 99 -13.28 -12.72 -7.77
N SER A 100 -12.55 -12.31 -8.79
CA SER A 100 -11.41 -13.04 -9.33
C SER A 100 -10.10 -12.53 -8.72
N CYS A 101 -9.24 -13.44 -8.26
CA CYS A 101 -7.89 -13.15 -7.79
C CYS A 101 -6.90 -13.43 -8.92
N LEU A 102 -6.27 -12.39 -9.45
CA LEU A 102 -5.56 -12.42 -10.72
C LEU A 102 -4.11 -11.92 -10.59
N ILE A 103 -3.24 -12.52 -11.39
CA ILE A 103 -1.91 -12.01 -11.71
C ILE A 103 -1.91 -11.69 -13.21
N SER A 104 -1.69 -10.43 -13.56
CA SER A 104 -1.52 -9.99 -14.96
C SER A 104 -0.05 -9.75 -15.25
N PHE A 105 0.56 -10.72 -15.94
CA PHE A 105 1.95 -10.62 -16.37
C PHE A 105 2.12 -9.58 -17.51
N PRO A 106 3.29 -8.94 -17.61
CA PRO A 106 3.67 -8.14 -18.78
C PRO A 106 3.57 -8.92 -20.08
N GLY A 107 3.24 -8.22 -21.16
CA GLY A 107 3.40 -8.76 -22.52
C GLY A 107 4.87 -8.96 -22.89
N GLU A 108 5.15 -9.74 -23.94
CA GLU A 108 6.52 -9.90 -24.44
C GLU A 108 7.17 -8.54 -24.78
N GLY A 109 8.30 -8.24 -24.13
CA GLY A 109 9.07 -7.01 -24.34
C GLY A 109 8.62 -5.83 -23.47
N GLU A 110 7.58 -5.98 -22.65
CA GLU A 110 7.15 -4.98 -21.68
C GLU A 110 8.01 -5.08 -20.40
N MET A 111 8.67 -3.98 -20.03
CA MET A 111 9.54 -3.90 -18.86
C MET A 111 8.77 -3.41 -17.63
N ARG A 112 7.74 -4.17 -17.24
CA ARG A 112 6.95 -3.90 -16.03
C ARG A 112 6.81 -5.12 -15.13
N PRO A 113 6.62 -4.95 -13.81
CA PRO A 113 6.21 -6.05 -12.95
C PRO A 113 4.79 -6.54 -13.30
N PRO A 114 4.43 -7.77 -12.89
CA PRO A 114 3.05 -8.23 -12.93
C PRO A 114 2.15 -7.37 -12.02
N TYR A 115 0.89 -7.19 -12.42
CA TYR A 115 -0.15 -6.67 -11.53
C TYR A 115 -0.78 -7.81 -10.74
N PHE A 116 -1.08 -7.54 -9.48
CA PHE A 116 -1.77 -8.46 -8.57
C PHE A 116 -3.03 -7.76 -8.09
N TYR A 117 -4.20 -8.30 -8.41
CA TYR A 117 -5.44 -7.57 -8.17
C TYR A 117 -6.63 -8.51 -7.98
N PHE A 118 -7.65 -7.95 -7.34
CA PHE A 118 -9.00 -8.50 -7.30
C PHE A 118 -9.83 -7.86 -8.42
N ASP A 119 -10.72 -8.62 -9.04
CA ASP A 119 -11.66 -8.10 -10.05
C ASP A 119 -13.06 -8.71 -9.87
N PRO A 120 -14.09 -7.92 -9.53
CA PRO A 120 -14.02 -6.49 -9.26
C PRO A 120 -13.18 -6.16 -8.01
N VAL A 121 -12.60 -4.96 -7.99
CA VAL A 121 -11.79 -4.44 -6.87
C VAL A 121 -12.67 -3.72 -5.82
N GLY A 122 -13.86 -3.29 -6.22
CA GLY A 122 -14.94 -2.82 -5.33
C GLY A 122 -16.22 -3.60 -5.59
N LEU A 123 -16.92 -4.02 -4.55
CA LEU A 123 -18.17 -4.78 -4.68
C LEU A 123 -19.20 -4.37 -3.63
N HIS A 124 -20.43 -4.13 -4.07
CA HIS A 124 -21.58 -3.90 -3.20
C HIS A 124 -22.42 -5.17 -3.07
N VAL A 125 -22.64 -5.62 -1.83
CA VAL A 125 -23.43 -6.81 -1.53
C VAL A 125 -24.46 -6.52 -0.44
N GLN A 126 -25.44 -7.40 -0.29
CA GLN A 126 -26.42 -7.34 0.79
C GLN A 126 -26.02 -8.25 1.96
N PRO A 127 -26.44 -7.92 3.20
CA PRO A 127 -26.28 -8.83 4.33
C PRO A 127 -26.91 -10.20 4.05
N GLY A 128 -26.10 -11.26 4.16
CA GLY A 128 -26.44 -12.64 3.85
C GLY A 128 -25.96 -13.12 2.49
N ASP A 129 -25.46 -12.23 1.62
CA ASP A 129 -24.93 -12.63 0.32
C ASP A 129 -23.64 -13.44 0.47
N ILE A 130 -23.51 -14.46 -0.36
CA ILE A 130 -22.31 -15.29 -0.48
C ILE A 130 -21.45 -14.77 -1.61
N VAL A 131 -20.23 -14.36 -1.30
CA VAL A 131 -19.22 -13.97 -2.31
C VAL A 131 -18.25 -15.12 -2.52
N ARG A 132 -18.04 -15.45 -3.79
CA ARG A 132 -17.02 -16.39 -4.22
C ARG A 132 -15.77 -15.67 -4.69
N PHE A 133 -14.66 -15.92 -4.01
CA PHE A 133 -13.34 -15.53 -4.46
C PHE A 133 -12.73 -16.66 -5.31
N ASN A 134 -12.60 -16.42 -6.61
CA ASN A 134 -12.00 -17.33 -7.58
C ASN A 134 -10.48 -17.13 -7.61
N LEU A 135 -9.71 -18.13 -7.18
CA LEU A 135 -8.25 -18.07 -7.25
C LEU A 135 -7.80 -18.48 -8.65
N VAL A 136 -8.09 -17.63 -9.65
CA VAL A 136 -7.86 -17.92 -11.08
C VAL A 136 -6.39 -18.20 -11.36
N THR A 137 -5.52 -17.42 -10.72
CA THR A 137 -4.06 -17.61 -10.72
C THR A 137 -3.60 -18.15 -9.35
N PRO A 138 -2.45 -18.85 -9.27
CA PRO A 138 -1.98 -19.43 -8.00
C PRO A 138 -1.51 -18.36 -7.00
N ASP A 139 -1.20 -18.81 -5.78
CA ASP A 139 -0.56 -18.03 -4.71
C ASP A 139 -1.36 -16.84 -4.17
N HIS A 140 -2.70 -16.92 -4.24
CA HIS A 140 -3.59 -15.94 -3.61
C HIS A 140 -4.18 -16.41 -2.28
N ALA A 141 -4.55 -15.44 -1.47
CA ALA A 141 -5.44 -15.60 -0.32
C ALA A 141 -6.27 -14.32 -0.17
N VAL A 142 -7.34 -14.39 0.61
CA VAL A 142 -8.19 -13.25 0.95
C VAL A 142 -8.20 -13.13 2.46
N THR A 143 -7.64 -12.05 2.99
CA THR A 143 -7.48 -11.82 4.41
C THR A 143 -8.03 -10.46 4.79
N PHE A 144 -8.90 -10.41 5.78
CA PHE A 144 -9.45 -9.15 6.27
C PHE A 144 -8.40 -8.35 7.05
N TYR A 145 -8.40 -7.03 6.86
CA TYR A 145 -7.65 -6.12 7.71
C TYR A 145 -8.26 -6.12 9.12
N HIS A 146 -7.64 -6.90 10.01
CA HIS A 146 -8.12 -7.11 11.36
C HIS A 146 -6.95 -7.15 12.39
N PRO A 147 -7.07 -6.52 13.57
CA PRO A 147 -6.06 -6.51 14.64
C PRO A 147 -5.64 -7.88 15.14
N GLY A 148 -6.54 -8.86 15.05
CA GLY A 148 -6.24 -10.27 15.32
C GLY A 148 -5.10 -10.85 14.46
N PHE A 149 -4.80 -10.25 13.30
CA PHE A 149 -3.66 -10.56 12.46
C PHE A 149 -2.52 -9.53 12.56
N GLY A 150 -2.59 -8.60 13.52
CA GLY A 150 -1.63 -7.51 13.67
C GLY A 150 -1.75 -6.43 12.60
N ARG A 151 -2.96 -6.24 12.04
CA ARG A 151 -3.27 -5.21 11.04
C ARG A 151 -4.24 -4.16 11.61
N GLN A 152 -4.36 -3.02 10.94
CA GLN A 152 -5.41 -2.03 11.24
C GLN A 152 -6.81 -2.67 11.15
N GLN A 153 -7.78 -2.11 11.87
CA GLN A 153 -9.18 -2.51 11.80
C GLN A 153 -9.85 -1.85 10.59
N ARG A 154 -10.16 -2.62 9.55
CA ARG A 154 -10.91 -2.13 8.37
C ARG A 154 -12.07 -3.04 7.98
N VAL A 155 -12.72 -3.60 9.01
CA VAL A 155 -13.95 -4.37 8.91
C VAL A 155 -14.88 -3.96 10.06
N PRO A 156 -16.20 -4.21 9.98
CA PRO A 156 -17.12 -3.88 11.06
C PRO A 156 -16.76 -4.53 12.40
N ASP A 157 -17.17 -3.88 13.49
CA ASP A 157 -17.00 -4.42 14.84
C ASP A 157 -17.69 -5.79 14.98
N GLY A 158 -17.01 -6.75 15.61
CA GLY A 158 -17.55 -8.09 15.84
C GLY A 158 -17.29 -9.09 14.71
N VAL A 159 -16.83 -8.63 13.54
CA VAL A 159 -16.31 -9.51 12.49
C VAL A 159 -15.02 -10.17 12.99
N PRO A 160 -14.90 -11.51 12.95
CA PRO A 160 -13.68 -12.19 13.41
C PRO A 160 -12.48 -11.96 12.48
N PRO A 161 -11.25 -12.28 12.92
CA PRO A 161 -10.09 -12.35 12.03
C PRO A 161 -10.28 -13.50 11.03
N VAL A 162 -10.69 -13.17 9.80
CA VAL A 162 -10.95 -14.12 8.72
C VAL A 162 -9.83 -14.10 7.69
N SER A 163 -9.37 -15.29 7.32
CA SER A 163 -8.47 -15.48 6.18
C SER A 163 -8.85 -16.75 5.45
N SER A 164 -8.91 -16.69 4.12
CA SER A 164 -8.92 -17.88 3.30
C SER A 164 -7.62 -18.68 3.50
N PRO A 165 -7.63 -20.01 3.28
CA PRO A 165 -6.39 -20.74 3.04
C PRO A 165 -5.77 -20.29 1.69
N ILE A 166 -4.49 -20.61 1.49
CA ILE A 166 -3.88 -20.57 0.16
C ILE A 166 -4.38 -21.82 -0.58
N ILE A 167 -5.08 -21.59 -1.69
CA ILE A 167 -5.67 -22.64 -2.52
C ILE A 167 -4.93 -22.68 -3.87
N SER A 168 -4.78 -23.86 -4.45
CA SER A 168 -4.22 -23.99 -5.80
C SER A 168 -5.03 -23.20 -6.83
N GLY A 169 -4.34 -22.68 -7.86
CA GLY A 169 -5.00 -22.00 -8.97
C GLY A 169 -6.13 -22.84 -9.60
N GLY A 170 -7.27 -22.20 -9.87
CA GLY A 170 -8.51 -22.84 -10.32
C GLY A 170 -9.46 -23.27 -9.19
N GLY A 171 -9.05 -23.11 -7.92
CA GLY A 171 -9.93 -23.27 -6.76
C GLY A 171 -10.69 -22.00 -6.39
N PHE A 172 -11.51 -22.09 -5.35
CA PHE A 172 -12.28 -20.95 -4.84
C PHE A 172 -12.45 -20.98 -3.32
N TRP A 173 -12.77 -19.83 -2.76
CA TRP A 173 -13.19 -19.64 -1.38
C TRP A 173 -14.51 -18.87 -1.32
N LEU A 174 -15.44 -19.31 -0.47
CA LEU A 174 -16.72 -18.65 -0.22
C LEU A 174 -16.72 -18.03 1.16
N TYR A 175 -17.29 -16.85 1.24
CA TYR A 175 -17.58 -16.17 2.49
C TYR A 175 -18.98 -15.55 2.44
N GLU A 176 -19.72 -15.69 3.55
CA GLU A 176 -21.06 -15.13 3.71
C GLU A 176 -20.95 -13.81 4.49
N PHE A 177 -21.29 -12.69 3.85
CA PHE A 177 -21.18 -11.36 4.45
C PHE A 177 -22.46 -11.04 5.23
N THR A 178 -22.42 -11.15 6.56
CA THR A 178 -23.63 -11.02 7.40
C THR A 178 -23.73 -9.71 8.17
N GLU A 179 -22.62 -9.12 8.59
CA GLU A 179 -22.62 -7.85 9.30
C GLU A 179 -22.56 -6.68 8.30
N PRO A 180 -23.45 -5.68 8.38
CA PRO A 180 -23.38 -4.51 7.52
C PRO A 180 -22.13 -3.65 7.78
N GLY A 181 -21.64 -2.99 6.73
CA GLY A 181 -20.55 -2.02 6.80
C GLY A 181 -19.47 -2.27 5.74
N LEU A 182 -18.35 -1.58 5.89
CA LEU A 182 -17.24 -1.60 4.95
C LEU A 182 -16.18 -2.61 5.34
N TYR A 183 -15.77 -3.44 4.39
CA TYR A 183 -14.74 -4.46 4.55
C TYR A 183 -13.62 -4.23 3.55
N ASP A 184 -12.42 -3.92 4.03
CA ASP A 184 -11.23 -3.99 3.21
C ASP A 184 -10.50 -5.31 3.49
N ALA A 185 -10.10 -5.99 2.42
CA ALA A 185 -9.32 -7.22 2.47
C ALA A 185 -8.08 -7.11 1.58
N ASN A 186 -7.07 -7.94 1.85
CA ASN A 186 -5.87 -8.02 1.06
C ASN A 186 -5.54 -9.46 0.67
N CYS A 187 -4.61 -9.59 -0.28
CA CYS A 187 -3.88 -10.82 -0.49
C CYS A 187 -2.52 -10.70 0.22
N PRO A 188 -2.28 -11.37 1.37
CA PRO A 188 -1.07 -11.18 2.16
C PRO A 188 0.27 -11.24 1.41
N PRO A 189 0.51 -12.17 0.45
CA PRO A 189 1.77 -12.17 -0.31
C PRO A 189 1.90 -11.00 -1.30
N HIS A 190 0.79 -10.37 -1.69
CA HIS A 190 0.72 -9.35 -2.74
C HIS A 190 0.21 -7.99 -2.27
N GLU A 191 -0.07 -7.83 -0.98
CA GLU A 191 -0.52 -6.59 -0.35
C GLU A 191 0.45 -5.44 -0.68
N ILE A 192 1.75 -5.67 -0.58
CA ILE A 192 2.77 -4.64 -0.87
C ILE A 192 2.73 -4.14 -2.33
N PHE A 193 2.02 -4.85 -3.21
CA PHE A 193 1.81 -4.49 -4.61
C PHE A 193 0.40 -3.97 -4.90
N GLY A 194 -0.34 -3.56 -3.86
CA GLY A 194 -1.67 -2.97 -3.99
C GLY A 194 -2.80 -4.00 -4.16
N MET A 195 -2.54 -5.28 -3.91
CA MET A 195 -3.59 -6.30 -4.03
C MET A 195 -4.55 -6.27 -2.84
N VAL A 196 -5.54 -5.40 -2.95
CA VAL A 196 -6.62 -5.16 -1.99
C VAL A 196 -7.98 -5.13 -2.68
N VAL A 197 -9.03 -5.38 -1.91
CA VAL A 197 -10.42 -5.33 -2.36
C VAL A 197 -11.28 -4.69 -1.29
N ARG A 198 -12.26 -3.89 -1.72
CA ARG A 198 -13.27 -3.28 -0.87
C ARG A 198 -14.63 -3.91 -1.10
N ILE A 199 -15.24 -4.41 -0.04
CA ILE A 199 -16.60 -4.97 -0.06
C ILE A 199 -17.48 -4.08 0.83
N LEU A 200 -18.49 -3.46 0.23
CA LEU A 200 -19.52 -2.74 0.95
C LEU A 200 -20.72 -3.67 1.19
N VAL A 201 -21.10 -3.87 2.45
CA VAL A 201 -22.25 -4.70 2.83
C VAL A 201 -23.39 -3.82 3.32
N GLY A 202 -24.49 -3.72 2.56
CA GLY A 202 -25.64 -2.93 2.94
C GLY A 202 -25.52 -1.45 2.56
N ASP A 203 -25.74 -0.52 3.50
CA ASP A 203 -25.75 0.91 3.23
C ASP A 203 -24.33 1.51 3.39
N PRO A 204 -23.85 2.40 2.49
CA PRO A 204 -22.58 3.10 2.68
C PRO A 204 -22.59 4.06 3.88
N ASP A 205 -23.77 4.46 4.39
CA ASP A 205 -23.88 5.39 5.51
C ASP A 205 -24.11 4.71 6.87
N PRO A 206 -23.34 5.05 7.93
CA PRO A 206 -22.22 5.99 7.91
C PRO A 206 -20.93 5.37 7.36
N VAL A 207 -20.16 6.15 6.61
CA VAL A 207 -18.78 5.79 6.25
C VAL A 207 -17.93 5.75 7.52
N PRO A 208 -17.17 4.67 7.79
CA PRO A 208 -16.33 4.60 8.99
C PRO A 208 -15.20 5.63 9.00
N ASP A 209 -14.90 6.21 10.17
CA ASP A 209 -13.84 7.23 10.32
C ASP A 209 -12.45 6.75 9.85
N TRP A 210 -12.21 5.44 9.81
CA TRP A 210 -10.94 4.86 9.36
C TRP A 210 -10.81 4.78 7.84
N GLU A 211 -11.89 4.97 7.09
CA GLU A 211 -11.96 4.75 5.64
C GLU A 211 -10.89 5.58 4.91
N GLY A 212 -10.89 6.90 5.12
CA GLY A 212 -9.91 7.86 4.58
C GLY A 212 -8.57 7.91 5.32
N SER A 213 -8.22 6.89 6.08
CA SER A 213 -6.90 6.77 6.72
C SER A 213 -6.33 5.40 6.42
N PHE A 214 -5.03 5.27 6.14
CA PHE A 214 -4.43 3.95 5.94
C PHE A 214 -3.12 3.83 6.72
N GLU A 215 -3.10 2.94 7.72
CA GLU A 215 -1.85 2.54 8.36
C GLU A 215 -1.04 1.70 7.36
N GLY A 216 -0.07 2.35 6.70
CA GLY A 216 0.81 1.71 5.74
C GLY A 216 1.40 0.41 6.30
N PRO A 217 1.70 -0.59 5.44
CA PRO A 217 2.24 -1.86 5.88
C PRO A 217 3.67 -1.62 6.35
N GLY A 218 3.84 -1.17 7.62
CA GLY A 218 5.07 -0.65 8.22
C GLY A 218 6.28 -0.83 7.32
N ARG A 219 6.46 0.11 6.37
CA ARG A 219 7.51 0.04 5.36
C ARG A 219 8.82 -0.21 6.11
N PRO A 220 9.70 -1.11 5.66
CA PRO A 220 11.02 -1.22 6.28
C PRO A 220 11.62 0.19 6.44
N PRO A 221 12.33 0.44 7.55
CA PRO A 221 12.73 1.79 7.95
C PRO A 221 13.41 2.55 6.81
N GLU A 222 13.11 3.84 6.72
CA GLU A 222 13.45 4.84 5.69
C GLU A 222 14.96 5.02 5.41
N THR A 223 15.79 4.15 5.96
CA THR A 223 17.24 4.10 5.75
C THR A 223 17.64 3.03 4.73
N GLY A 224 16.73 2.63 3.83
CA GLY A 224 16.95 1.58 2.83
C GLY A 224 16.36 1.93 1.46
N PRO A 225 16.81 1.24 0.40
CA PRO A 225 16.34 1.48 -0.95
C PRO A 225 14.82 1.29 -1.05
N SER A 226 14.17 2.06 -1.92
CA SER A 226 12.75 1.91 -2.21
C SER A 226 12.45 0.48 -2.71
N LEU A 227 11.21 0.00 -2.65
CA LEU A 227 10.88 -1.30 -3.24
C LEU A 227 11.15 -1.31 -4.75
N GLY A 228 10.93 -0.18 -5.42
CA GLY A 228 11.30 0.02 -6.82
C GLY A 228 12.80 -0.11 -7.05
N GLU A 229 13.60 0.51 -6.19
CA GLU A 229 15.07 0.51 -6.28
C GLU A 229 15.65 -0.87 -5.97
N LEU A 230 15.07 -1.56 -4.98
CA LEU A 230 15.41 -2.95 -4.65
C LEU A 230 15.10 -3.91 -5.79
N LEU A 231 14.04 -3.63 -6.56
CA LEU A 231 13.58 -4.45 -7.68
C LEU A 231 14.12 -3.96 -9.05
N GLY A 232 14.82 -2.82 -9.09
CA GLY A 232 15.35 -2.22 -10.32
C GLY A 232 14.26 -1.74 -11.29
N ILE A 233 13.15 -1.22 -10.77
CA ILE A 233 11.95 -0.81 -11.52
C ILE A 233 11.48 0.62 -11.16
N ASP A 234 12.41 1.52 -10.81
CA ASP A 234 12.10 2.89 -10.32
C ASP A 234 11.19 3.72 -11.24
N GLU A 235 11.11 3.40 -12.53
CA GLU A 235 10.23 4.08 -13.50
C GLU A 235 8.79 3.54 -13.52
N TRP A 236 8.47 2.47 -12.78
CA TRP A 236 7.13 1.86 -12.79
C TRP A 236 6.30 2.24 -11.56
N PRO A 237 5.09 2.82 -11.73
CA PRO A 237 4.23 3.17 -10.60
C PRO A 237 3.75 1.90 -9.90
N MET A 238 4.35 1.62 -8.74
CA MET A 238 3.93 0.53 -7.86
C MET A 238 2.75 1.02 -7.03
N LEU A 239 1.54 0.62 -7.40
CA LEU A 239 0.34 0.96 -6.65
C LEU A 239 0.42 0.37 -5.24
N SER A 240 0.31 1.21 -4.23
CA SER A 240 0.21 0.80 -2.83
C SER A 240 -1.24 0.46 -2.46
N PRO A 241 -1.47 -0.32 -1.39
CA PRO A 241 -2.81 -0.53 -0.84
C PRO A 241 -3.59 0.75 -0.56
N ALA A 242 -2.90 1.78 -0.05
CA ALA A 242 -3.50 3.07 0.26
C ALA A 242 -4.01 3.72 -1.03
N GLN A 243 -3.15 3.86 -2.04
CA GLN A 243 -3.54 4.45 -3.34
C GLN A 243 -4.70 3.70 -4.01
N VAL A 244 -4.72 2.36 -3.93
CA VAL A 244 -5.83 1.59 -4.51
C VAL A 244 -7.14 1.85 -3.75
N LEU A 245 -7.12 1.83 -2.40
CA LEU A 245 -8.32 2.00 -1.59
C LEU A 245 -8.83 3.45 -1.55
N ASP A 246 -7.95 4.42 -1.78
CA ASP A 246 -8.24 5.86 -1.79
C ASP A 246 -8.71 6.36 -3.17
N ALA A 247 -8.67 5.50 -4.19
CA ALA A 247 -9.19 5.84 -5.52
C ALA A 247 -10.67 6.26 -5.43
N ASP A 248 -11.05 7.32 -6.13
CA ASP A 248 -12.41 7.84 -6.22
C ASP A 248 -13.39 6.73 -6.61
N ALA A 249 -12.99 5.86 -7.54
CA ALA A 249 -13.81 4.71 -7.95
C ALA A 249 -14.16 3.78 -6.78
N LEU A 250 -13.35 3.73 -5.71
CA LEU A 250 -13.58 2.93 -4.50
C LEU A 250 -14.19 3.70 -3.33
N ASP A 251 -14.56 4.97 -3.50
CA ASP A 251 -15.40 5.68 -2.52
C ASP A 251 -16.67 4.83 -2.22
N PRO A 252 -17.06 4.63 -0.95
CA PRO A 252 -18.19 3.78 -0.61
C PRO A 252 -19.50 4.16 -1.31
N ALA A 253 -19.75 5.44 -1.56
CA ALA A 253 -20.92 5.91 -2.29
C ALA A 253 -20.85 5.52 -3.78
N ASN A 254 -19.67 5.56 -4.38
CA ASN A 254 -19.46 5.12 -5.77
C ASN A 254 -19.60 3.59 -5.90
N VAL A 255 -19.03 2.83 -4.97
CA VAL A 255 -19.21 1.36 -4.90
C VAL A 255 -20.69 1.01 -4.75
N ALA A 256 -21.44 1.72 -3.88
CA ALA A 256 -22.87 1.52 -3.71
C ALA A 256 -23.69 1.86 -4.98
N ALA A 257 -23.28 2.89 -5.72
CA ALA A 257 -23.97 3.35 -6.92
C ALA A 257 -23.75 2.40 -8.11
N GLU A 258 -22.51 1.98 -8.33
CA GLU A 258 -22.12 1.14 -9.47
C GLU A 258 -22.37 -0.36 -9.21
N GLY A 259 -22.42 -0.78 -7.95
CA GLY A 259 -22.63 -2.17 -7.53
C GLY A 259 -21.38 -3.04 -7.64
N SER A 260 -20.54 -2.79 -8.64
CA SER A 260 -19.22 -3.42 -8.80
C SER A 260 -18.28 -2.48 -9.56
N VAL A 261 -17.03 -2.38 -9.10
CA VAL A 261 -15.99 -1.53 -9.66
C VAL A 261 -14.86 -2.40 -10.18
N ALA A 262 -14.55 -2.32 -11.47
CA ALA A 262 -13.52 -3.16 -12.06
C ALA A 262 -12.12 -2.65 -11.71
N TRP A 263 -11.13 -3.54 -11.70
CA TRP A 263 -9.72 -3.13 -11.55
C TRP A 263 -9.29 -2.12 -12.63
N SER A 264 -9.87 -2.21 -13.84
CA SER A 264 -9.62 -1.26 -14.92
C SER A 264 -10.08 0.15 -14.62
N ASP A 265 -11.10 0.33 -13.79
CA ASP A 265 -11.65 1.66 -13.47
C ASP A 265 -10.72 2.38 -12.49
N VAL A 266 -10.27 1.67 -11.45
CA VAL A 266 -9.25 2.17 -10.51
C VAL A 266 -7.93 2.43 -11.21
N THR A 267 -7.46 1.54 -12.09
CA THR A 267 -6.22 1.77 -12.83
C THR A 267 -6.36 2.81 -13.92
N ALA A 268 -7.53 2.99 -14.53
CA ALA A 268 -7.76 4.15 -15.38
C ALA A 268 -7.58 5.41 -14.55
N GLU A 269 -8.20 5.54 -13.40
CA GLU A 269 -8.01 6.70 -12.53
C GLU A 269 -6.53 6.91 -12.13
N LEU A 270 -5.92 5.90 -11.50
CA LEU A 270 -4.59 6.02 -10.90
C LEU A 270 -3.44 6.03 -11.93
N LEU A 271 -3.62 5.42 -13.10
CA LEU A 271 -2.58 5.29 -14.14
C LEU A 271 -2.86 6.11 -15.39
N SER A 272 -4.08 6.66 -15.57
CA SER A 272 -4.38 7.62 -16.64
C SER A 272 -4.13 9.08 -16.26
N GLY A 273 -3.39 9.32 -15.17
CA GLY A 273 -2.76 10.59 -14.77
C GLY A 273 -1.74 11.17 -15.78
N GLY A 274 -1.98 10.96 -17.08
CA GLY A 274 -1.58 11.81 -18.18
C GLY A 274 -2.82 12.37 -18.89
N GLY A 275 -3.70 13.07 -18.16
CA GLY A 275 -4.71 13.94 -18.79
C GLY A 275 -6.10 13.94 -18.15
N ASP A 276 -6.25 14.60 -17.00
CA ASP A 276 -7.37 15.54 -16.85
C ASP A 276 -6.78 16.93 -16.60
N GLY A 277 -7.47 17.96 -17.08
CA GLY A 277 -7.05 19.36 -16.99
C GLY A 277 -7.13 19.96 -15.58
N GLY A 278 -6.80 19.19 -14.55
CA GLY A 278 -6.24 19.73 -13.32
C GLY A 278 -4.81 20.18 -13.61
N SER A 279 -4.38 21.30 -13.03
CA SER A 279 -2.97 21.69 -13.05
C SER A 279 -2.10 20.49 -12.69
N GLU A 280 -0.97 20.29 -13.39
CA GLU A 280 0.03 19.31 -12.95
C GLU A 280 0.25 19.47 -11.44
N PRO A 281 0.35 18.37 -10.66
CA PRO A 281 0.48 18.46 -9.22
C PRO A 281 1.57 19.46 -8.88
N THR A 282 1.19 20.53 -8.20
CA THR A 282 2.12 21.62 -7.95
C THR A 282 3.05 21.12 -6.87
N SER A 283 4.24 20.69 -7.27
CA SER A 283 5.30 20.34 -6.34
C SER A 283 5.80 21.60 -5.66
N TYR A 284 5.98 21.53 -4.35
CA TYR A 284 6.41 22.65 -3.53
C TYR A 284 7.45 22.23 -2.50
N GLN A 285 8.25 23.20 -2.09
CA GLN A 285 9.18 23.11 -0.96
C GLN A 285 8.73 24.07 0.13
N VAL A 286 8.66 23.61 1.38
CA VAL A 286 8.37 24.43 2.55
C VAL A 286 9.64 24.56 3.39
N ASP A 287 10.13 25.78 3.57
CA ASP A 287 11.32 26.09 4.34
C ASP A 287 11.00 26.87 5.61
N PHE A 288 11.45 26.34 6.75
CA PHE A 288 11.50 27.09 8.01
C PHE A 288 12.86 27.75 8.15
N VAL A 289 12.89 29.08 8.13
CA VAL A 289 14.12 29.86 7.97
C VAL A 289 14.21 31.02 8.96
N ALA A 290 15.43 31.45 9.24
CA ALA A 290 15.70 32.70 9.94
C ALA A 290 15.75 33.89 8.96
N GLY A 291 15.06 34.97 9.31
CA GLY A 291 14.93 36.19 8.51
C GLY A 291 13.90 36.08 7.38
N GLU A 292 13.91 37.07 6.49
CA GLU A 292 12.98 37.16 5.35
C GLU A 292 13.16 36.04 4.33
N PRO A 293 12.10 35.58 3.65
CA PRO A 293 12.24 34.62 2.56
C PRO A 293 13.07 35.19 1.39
N ILE A 294 13.72 34.30 0.66
CA ILE A 294 14.32 34.52 -0.64
C ILE A 294 13.20 34.40 -1.69
N GLU A 295 13.10 35.37 -2.61
CA GLU A 295 12.05 35.37 -3.63
C GLU A 295 12.34 34.34 -4.73
N GLU A 296 13.60 34.25 -5.16
CA GLU A 296 14.09 33.31 -6.19
C GLU A 296 15.32 32.57 -5.65
N LEU A 297 15.15 31.28 -5.33
CA LEU A 297 16.25 30.46 -4.81
C LEU A 297 17.33 30.29 -5.87
N GLY A 298 18.58 30.07 -5.48
CA GLY A 298 19.68 29.90 -6.45
C GLY A 298 20.22 31.22 -7.04
N GLU A 299 19.36 32.09 -7.58
CA GLU A 299 19.76 33.43 -8.05
C GLU A 299 20.24 34.32 -6.89
N GLU A 300 19.48 34.36 -5.80
CA GLU A 300 19.85 35.07 -4.57
C GLU A 300 20.65 34.18 -3.59
N GLY A 301 21.03 32.98 -4.03
CA GLY A 301 21.67 31.93 -3.23
C GLY A 301 20.69 31.07 -2.46
N LEU A 302 21.20 30.14 -1.64
CA LEU A 302 20.38 29.22 -0.86
C LEU A 302 20.38 29.58 0.63
N TYR A 303 19.26 29.33 1.33
CA TYR A 303 19.19 29.54 2.78
C TYR A 303 20.25 28.73 3.54
N ALA A 304 20.56 27.52 3.07
CA ALA A 304 21.57 26.66 3.69
C ALA A 304 22.98 27.27 3.59
N GLU A 305 23.33 27.88 2.46
CA GLU A 305 24.61 28.56 2.27
C GLU A 305 24.75 29.83 3.12
N GLN A 306 23.60 30.43 3.47
CA GLN A 306 23.53 31.60 4.34
C GLN A 306 23.45 31.24 5.83
N ASP A 307 23.48 29.95 6.19
CA ASP A 307 23.25 29.44 7.55
C ASP A 307 21.91 29.90 8.15
N ARG A 308 20.85 29.91 7.34
CA ARG A 308 19.51 30.41 7.73
C ARG A 308 18.43 29.33 7.76
N LEU A 309 18.65 28.18 7.12
CA LEU A 309 17.69 27.09 7.04
C LEU A 309 17.67 26.25 8.33
N LEU A 310 16.48 26.04 8.91
CA LEU A 310 16.28 25.25 10.13
C LEU A 310 15.67 23.87 9.80
N ARG A 311 14.61 23.88 8.99
CA ARG A 311 13.87 22.70 8.52
C ARG A 311 13.39 22.94 7.10
N TYR A 312 13.21 21.86 6.38
CA TYR A 312 12.55 21.88 5.08
C TYR A 312 11.62 20.68 4.96
N ALA A 313 10.63 20.77 4.08
CA ALA A 313 9.78 19.68 3.63
C ALA A 313 9.49 19.86 2.13
N TRP A 314 9.35 18.76 1.42
CA TRP A 314 8.92 18.72 0.02
C TRP A 314 7.60 18.00 -0.06
N GLY A 315 6.77 18.41 -1.01
CA GLY A 315 5.48 17.79 -1.22
C GLY A 315 4.88 18.16 -2.55
N ASN A 316 3.72 17.59 -2.83
CA ASN A 316 2.89 17.97 -3.95
C ASN A 316 1.42 18.00 -3.50
N THR A 317 0.56 18.59 -4.34
CA THR A 317 -0.88 18.76 -4.07
C THR A 317 -1.62 17.44 -3.95
N ASP A 318 -1.08 16.34 -4.48
CA ASP A 318 -1.76 15.05 -4.58
C ASP A 318 -1.35 14.10 -3.44
N GLU A 319 -0.05 14.03 -3.10
CA GLU A 319 0.52 13.08 -2.14
C GLU A 319 0.87 13.70 -0.78
N GLY A 320 0.75 15.03 -0.65
CA GLY A 320 1.17 15.75 0.57
C GLY A 320 2.70 15.74 0.71
N VAL A 321 3.23 15.43 1.91
CA VAL A 321 4.68 15.45 2.17
C VAL A 321 5.37 14.22 1.58
N THR A 322 6.28 14.44 0.65
CA THR A 322 7.11 13.40 0.03
C THR A 322 8.45 13.22 0.74
N ASP A 323 9.03 14.30 1.30
CA ASP A 323 10.26 14.25 2.11
C ASP A 323 10.31 15.42 3.11
N ARG A 324 11.12 15.29 4.17
CA ARG A 324 11.43 16.40 5.08
C ARG A 324 12.75 16.19 5.80
N GLY A 325 13.42 17.29 6.10
CA GLY A 325 14.74 17.22 6.72
C GLY A 325 15.03 18.31 7.72
N SER A 326 16.29 18.30 8.14
CA SER A 326 16.86 19.28 9.06
C SER A 326 18.06 19.92 8.41
N ALA A 327 18.17 21.23 8.57
CA ALA A 327 19.36 21.97 8.21
C ALA A 327 19.97 22.61 9.47
N TRP A 328 21.17 23.15 9.29
CA TRP A 328 21.95 23.76 10.36
C TRP A 328 22.04 25.26 10.14
N ALA A 329 21.12 26.00 10.76
CA ALA A 329 21.24 27.45 10.85
C ALA A 329 22.47 27.86 11.67
N SER A 330 22.78 29.16 11.66
CA SER A 330 23.88 29.74 12.42
C SER A 330 23.76 29.45 13.91
N GLU A 331 24.90 29.47 14.60
CA GLU A 331 24.95 29.23 16.05
C GLU A 331 24.07 30.22 16.82
N ASP A 332 24.09 31.51 16.44
CA ASP A 332 23.27 32.55 17.06
C ASP A 332 21.76 32.25 16.96
N VAL A 333 21.28 31.73 15.82
CA VAL A 333 19.87 31.34 15.65
C VAL A 333 19.54 30.12 16.50
N ARG A 334 20.40 29.11 16.49
CA ARG A 334 20.18 27.86 17.26
C ARG A 334 20.23 28.08 18.76
N ASP A 335 21.12 28.92 19.25
CA ASP A 335 21.23 29.26 20.67
C ASP A 335 19.99 30.01 21.18
N CYS A 336 19.28 30.70 20.29
CA CYS A 336 18.04 31.39 20.60
C CYS A 336 16.77 30.53 20.44
N LEU A 337 16.88 29.28 20.00
CA LEU A 337 15.77 28.32 19.89
C LEU A 337 15.98 27.14 20.84
N GLU A 338 15.24 27.09 21.94
CA GLU A 338 15.31 25.97 22.90
C GLU A 338 14.80 24.66 22.30
N SER A 339 13.78 24.77 21.44
CA SER A 339 13.24 23.64 20.68
C SER A 339 12.59 24.13 19.39
N TYR A 340 12.59 23.30 18.36
CA TYR A 340 11.84 23.52 17.13
C TYR A 340 11.56 22.19 16.43
N GLY A 341 10.29 21.97 16.12
CA GLY A 341 9.79 20.76 15.46
C GLY A 341 10.17 20.69 13.98
N HIS A 342 9.71 19.62 13.32
CA HIS A 342 9.69 19.56 11.86
C HIS A 342 8.49 20.31 11.29
N VAL A 343 8.51 20.57 9.99
CA VAL A 343 7.33 21.01 9.25
C VAL A 343 6.28 19.90 9.29
N VAL A 344 5.06 20.28 9.66
CA VAL A 344 3.87 19.42 9.69
C VAL A 344 2.86 20.01 8.71
N LEU A 345 2.23 19.15 7.91
CA LEU A 345 1.18 19.53 6.98
C LEU A 345 -0.16 19.05 7.53
N ASP A 346 -1.15 19.92 7.50
CA ASP A 346 -2.51 19.67 7.98
C ASP A 346 -3.47 20.60 7.24
N ASP A 347 -4.55 20.04 6.68
CA ASP A 347 -5.67 20.77 6.06
C ASP A 347 -5.23 21.91 5.10
N GLY A 348 -4.38 21.61 4.12
CA GLY A 348 -3.89 22.58 3.13
C GLY A 348 -2.91 23.63 3.69
N ARG A 349 -2.39 23.46 4.91
CA ARG A 349 -1.41 24.37 5.52
C ARG A 349 -0.19 23.63 6.01
N ALA A 350 0.96 24.29 5.94
CA ALA A 350 2.16 23.87 6.66
C ALA A 350 2.32 24.65 7.95
N HIS A 351 2.82 24.01 9.01
CA HIS A 351 3.10 24.66 10.29
C HIS A 351 4.32 24.08 11.01
N VAL A 352 4.97 24.92 11.82
CA VAL A 352 6.09 24.54 12.70
C VAL A 352 5.87 25.14 14.07
N THR A 353 6.07 24.32 15.11
CA THR A 353 6.06 24.75 16.51
C THR A 353 7.49 24.81 17.05
N PHE A 354 7.80 25.89 17.75
CA PHE A 354 9.15 26.16 18.29
C PHE A 354 9.09 27.01 19.56
N THR A 355 10.18 27.02 20.32
CA THR A 355 10.34 27.81 21.55
C THR A 355 11.54 28.74 21.45
N VAL A 356 11.31 30.04 21.61
CA VAL A 356 12.37 31.06 21.66
C VAL A 356 12.87 31.20 23.10
N ALA A 357 14.19 31.16 23.27
CA ALA A 357 14.85 31.24 24.57
C ALA A 357 14.64 32.61 25.26
N ASP A 358 14.73 32.61 26.59
CA ASP A 358 14.66 33.84 27.38
C ASP A 358 15.73 34.86 26.97
N GLY A 359 15.31 36.10 26.71
CA GLY A 359 16.20 37.19 26.30
C GLY A 359 16.55 37.22 24.81
N CYS A 360 16.02 36.29 24.02
CA CYS A 360 16.15 36.29 22.56
C CYS A 360 14.92 36.90 21.87
N GLU A 361 15.15 37.44 20.67
CA GLU A 361 14.12 37.87 19.72
C GLU A 361 14.62 37.50 18.32
N LEU A 362 13.83 36.73 17.57
CA LEU A 362 14.20 36.24 16.23
C LEU A 362 13.10 36.53 15.22
N THR A 363 13.48 37.04 14.05
CA THR A 363 12.59 37.01 12.88
C THR A 363 12.71 35.66 12.20
N LEU A 364 11.61 34.94 12.09
CA LEU A 364 11.53 33.62 11.46
C LEU A 364 10.41 33.62 10.43
N SER A 365 10.61 32.84 9.38
CA SER A 365 9.68 32.68 8.28
C SER A 365 9.40 31.22 8.02
N LEU A 366 8.15 30.91 7.64
CA LEU A 366 7.80 29.67 6.97
C LEU A 366 7.44 30.04 5.53
N ALA A 367 8.26 29.63 4.58
CA ALA A 367 8.18 30.01 3.17
C ALA A 367 7.86 28.79 2.32
N VAL A 368 7.06 28.96 1.27
CA VAL A 368 6.70 27.94 0.30
C VAL A 368 7.22 28.36 -1.06
N HIS A 369 8.04 27.53 -1.68
CA HIS A 369 8.57 27.71 -3.02
C HIS A 369 8.00 26.66 -3.96
N SER A 370 7.95 26.96 -5.26
CA SER A 370 7.72 25.93 -6.28
C SER A 370 8.89 24.95 -6.27
N LEU A 371 8.63 23.68 -6.60
CA LEU A 371 9.65 22.66 -6.71
C LEU A 371 9.53 21.92 -8.06
N PRO A 372 9.89 22.56 -9.18
CA PRO A 372 9.81 21.92 -10.49
C PRO A 372 10.66 20.64 -10.51
N GLY A 373 10.06 19.52 -10.88
CA GLY A 373 10.70 18.20 -10.87
C GLY A 373 10.57 17.41 -9.57
N GLY A 374 9.89 17.95 -8.55
CA GLY A 374 9.50 17.21 -7.33
C GLY A 374 10.62 16.92 -6.33
N GLU A 375 11.88 17.20 -6.69
CA GLU A 375 13.05 17.00 -5.84
C GLU A 375 13.96 18.24 -5.86
N PHE A 376 14.60 18.54 -4.73
CA PHE A 376 15.55 19.65 -4.67
C PHE A 376 16.87 19.29 -5.36
N SER A 377 17.31 20.17 -6.26
CA SER A 377 18.63 20.12 -6.89
C SER A 377 19.23 21.52 -6.94
N GLU A 378 20.47 21.67 -6.46
CA GLU A 378 21.19 22.95 -6.53
C GLU A 378 21.35 23.45 -7.98
N ALA A 379 21.40 22.54 -8.95
CA ALA A 379 21.58 22.88 -10.36
C ALA A 379 20.33 23.46 -11.03
N THR A 380 19.18 23.36 -10.37
CA THR A 380 17.86 23.82 -10.85
C THR A 380 17.16 24.67 -9.79
N ALA A 381 17.87 25.09 -8.73
CA ALA A 381 17.28 25.87 -7.66
C ALA A 381 16.84 27.26 -8.13
N ASP A 382 17.50 27.81 -9.16
CA ASP A 382 17.14 29.04 -9.87
C ASP A 382 15.82 28.99 -10.62
N GLU A 383 15.21 27.81 -10.74
CA GLU A 383 13.88 27.63 -11.31
C GLU A 383 12.76 27.69 -10.24
N GLN A 384 13.11 27.82 -8.95
CA GLN A 384 12.15 27.84 -7.84
C GLN A 384 11.74 29.27 -7.45
N GLU A 385 10.44 29.53 -7.47
CA GLU A 385 9.82 30.82 -7.15
C GLU A 385 9.04 30.75 -5.84
N LEU A 386 9.10 31.81 -5.03
CA LEU A 386 8.32 31.93 -3.80
C LEU A 386 6.81 32.02 -4.10
N LEU A 387 6.03 31.08 -3.55
CA LEU A 387 4.58 30.97 -3.72
C LEU A 387 3.81 31.67 -2.59
N ASP A 388 4.15 31.38 -1.33
CA ASP A 388 3.55 32.01 -0.15
C ASP A 388 4.54 31.99 1.03
N TYR A 389 4.32 32.84 2.04
CA TYR A 389 5.11 32.83 3.25
C TYR A 389 4.41 33.49 4.44
N THR A 390 4.86 33.15 5.64
CA THR A 390 4.57 33.93 6.85
C THR A 390 5.85 34.27 7.58
N THR A 391 6.16 35.57 7.65
CA THR A 391 7.29 36.13 8.42
C THR A 391 6.79 36.84 9.66
N ARG A 392 7.38 36.56 10.83
CA ARG A 392 7.16 37.35 12.06
C ARG A 392 8.40 37.38 12.94
N THR A 393 8.44 38.38 13.82
CA THR A 393 9.42 38.46 14.91
C THR A 393 8.83 37.87 16.19
N TYR A 394 9.52 36.89 16.77
CA TYR A 394 9.10 36.13 17.93
C TYR A 394 10.03 36.42 19.12
N GLY A 395 9.44 36.84 20.24
CA GLY A 395 10.13 36.94 21.53
C GLY A 395 10.05 35.64 22.34
N PRO A 396 10.49 35.61 23.61
CA PRO A 396 10.58 34.39 24.41
C PRO A 396 9.26 33.64 24.57
N GLY A 397 9.32 32.31 24.58
CA GLY A 397 8.16 31.43 24.75
C GLY A 397 7.88 30.51 23.55
N GLU A 398 6.84 29.69 23.68
CA GLU A 398 6.38 28.76 22.64
C GLU A 398 5.51 29.47 21.60
N HIS A 399 5.75 29.17 20.32
CA HIS A 399 5.05 29.75 19.18
C HIS A 399 4.81 28.71 18.10
N THR A 400 3.82 28.98 17.24
CA THR A 400 3.58 28.24 16.00
C THR A 400 3.50 29.23 14.85
N VAL A 401 4.22 28.94 13.77
CA VAL A 401 4.11 29.63 12.48
C VAL A 401 3.42 28.71 11.48
N SER A 402 2.57 29.28 10.62
CA SER A 402 1.83 28.53 9.61
C SER A 402 1.73 29.31 8.31
N VAL A 403 1.66 28.62 7.17
CA VAL A 403 1.53 29.18 5.82
C VAL A 403 0.56 28.33 5.00
N ASP A 404 -0.13 28.92 4.03
CA ASP A 404 -1.02 28.19 3.13
C ASP A 404 -0.18 27.46 2.07
N LEU A 405 -0.61 26.25 1.68
CA LEU A 405 0.00 25.49 0.59
C LEU A 405 -0.71 25.81 -0.73
N PRO A 406 -0.03 25.65 -1.88
CA PRO A 406 -0.70 25.77 -3.17
C PRO A 406 -1.81 24.71 -3.29
N GLU A 407 -2.90 25.11 -3.97
CA GLU A 407 -4.05 24.24 -4.32
C GLU A 407 -3.74 23.35 -5.53
#